data_AF-A0A8T5NWG6-F1
#
_entry.id   AF-A0A8T5NWG6-F1
#
_cell.length_a   1.000
_cell.length_b   1.000
_cell.length_c   1.000
_cell.angle_alpha   90.00
_cell.angle_beta   90.00
_cell.angle_gamma   90.00
#
_symmetry.space_group_name_H-M   'P 1'
#
loop_
_entity.id
_entity.type
_entity.pdbx_description
1 polymer ?
#
loop_
_entity_poly.entity_id
_entity_poly.type
_entity_poly.pdbx_seq_one_letter_code
_entity_poly.pdbx_strand_id
1 'polypeptide(L)'
;MRANFLIILAAAMIVFVSATAGVNALDSHEGAINSPDKNAINSPDNHGKKYVVDKVGEKDLESLREKGCEIIKQHKKVASVSCSDDVAAALNLKEDIKVYAVDIIADAQIGADSAWASGYAGTDRKVAVLDTGIDYTHPELSDSFAGGWNEIANNDNPFDDNGHGTHVAGIITANGVDSRAKGVAPDAKVLAFKVLDSTGSGYFSDVIAAMYDVVDGQDGVYGTNDDYNADVISMSLGTSAPYLYTGSNCDYAYPEMVTAVAYANSRGVAVVA
;
A
#
# COMPACT_ATOMS: atom_id res chain seq x y z
N MET A 1 -9.23 -18.93 7.53
CA MET A 1 -7.97 -18.76 6.78
C MET A 1 -8.02 -17.56 5.83
N ARG A 2 -8.96 -17.47 4.87
CA ARG A 2 -9.07 -16.30 3.94
C ARG A 2 -9.23 -14.92 4.62
N ALA A 3 -10.05 -14.82 5.67
CA ALA A 3 -10.32 -13.54 6.34
C ALA A 3 -9.08 -12.90 7.01
N ASN A 4 -8.22 -13.71 7.65
CA ASN A 4 -7.01 -13.17 8.30
C ASN A 4 -5.95 -12.73 7.27
N PHE A 5 -5.87 -13.43 6.14
CA PHE A 5 -5.00 -13.05 5.02
C PHE A 5 -5.40 -11.70 4.42
N LEU A 6 -6.69 -11.48 4.15
CA LEU A 6 -7.20 -10.19 3.65
C LEU A 6 -6.92 -9.03 4.61
N ILE A 7 -7.07 -9.23 5.93
CA ILE A 7 -6.87 -8.17 6.93
C ILE A 7 -5.40 -7.74 6.96
N ILE A 8 -4.47 -8.69 6.87
CA ILE A 8 -3.03 -8.40 6.86
C ILE A 8 -2.61 -7.72 5.56
N LEU A 9 -3.13 -8.18 4.41
CA LEU A 9 -2.80 -7.60 3.11
C LEU A 9 -3.38 -6.19 2.93
N ALA A 10 -4.63 -5.98 3.36
CA ALA A 10 -5.27 -4.66 3.33
C ALA A 10 -4.56 -3.66 4.26
N ALA A 11 -4.08 -4.10 5.43
CA ALA A 11 -3.33 -3.24 6.34
C ALA A 11 -1.96 -2.81 5.75
N ALA A 12 -1.32 -3.66 4.93
CA ALA A 12 -0.08 -3.33 4.24
C ALA A 12 -0.29 -2.37 3.06
N MET A 13 -1.33 -2.58 2.26
CA MET A 13 -1.59 -1.78 1.05
C MET A 13 -2.16 -0.38 1.35
N ILE A 14 -2.81 -0.17 2.50
CA ILE A 14 -3.36 1.14 2.91
C ILE A 14 -2.26 2.17 3.26
N VAL A 15 -0.98 1.78 3.31
CA VAL A 15 0.12 2.66 3.77
C VAL A 15 0.72 3.55 2.67
N PHE A 16 0.45 3.32 1.38
CA PHE A 16 1.10 4.10 0.31
C PHE A 16 0.13 4.78 -0.64
N VAL A 17 -0.28 6.00 -0.27
CA VAL A 17 -0.85 6.97 -1.21
C VAL A 17 0.09 8.18 -1.30
N SER A 18 0.53 8.45 -2.54
CA SER A 18 1.23 9.63 -3.06
C SER A 18 2.76 9.67 -2.99
N ALA A 19 3.38 9.45 -4.16
CA ALA A 19 4.61 10.13 -4.55
C ALA A 19 4.58 10.45 -6.06
N THR A 20 3.75 11.41 -6.47
CA THR A 20 3.92 12.05 -7.80
C THR A 20 4.96 13.15 -7.68
N ALA A 21 6.23 12.83 -7.96
CA ALA A 21 7.23 13.84 -8.31
C ALA A 21 8.36 13.20 -9.13
N GLY A 22 8.21 13.21 -10.46
CA GLY A 22 9.31 13.18 -11.43
C GLY A 22 10.27 12.00 -11.35
N VAL A 23 9.85 10.83 -11.81
CA VAL A 23 10.76 9.72 -12.13
C VAL A 23 11.36 9.93 -13.52
N ASN A 24 12.52 10.55 -13.58
CA ASN A 24 13.48 10.26 -14.64
C ASN A 24 14.23 8.98 -14.21
N ALA A 25 14.02 7.90 -14.95
CA ALA A 25 14.93 6.77 -15.11
C ALA A 25 15.49 6.15 -13.80
N LEU A 26 14.83 5.08 -13.32
CA LEU A 26 15.50 4.03 -12.55
C LEU A 26 16.29 3.17 -13.54
N ASP A 27 17.39 3.73 -14.03
CA ASP A 27 18.40 3.03 -14.81
C ASP A 27 19.51 2.56 -13.86
N SER A 28 19.59 1.25 -13.67
CA SER A 28 20.81 0.46 -13.44
C SER A 28 21.82 0.80 -12.32
N HIS A 29 21.59 1.67 -11.34
CA HIS A 29 22.53 1.83 -10.20
C HIS A 29 21.88 2.11 -8.84
N GLU A 30 22.24 1.28 -7.85
CA GLU A 30 22.37 1.53 -6.39
C GLU A 30 21.80 2.85 -5.85
N GLY A 31 20.50 3.05 -6.01
CA GLY A 31 19.77 4.20 -5.51
C GLY A 31 18.65 3.74 -4.60
N ALA A 32 18.94 2.86 -3.64
CA ALA A 32 18.03 2.63 -2.53
C ALA A 32 17.69 4.02 -1.95
N ILE A 33 16.42 4.42 -2.05
CA ILE A 33 15.85 5.34 -1.09
C ILE A 33 16.13 4.69 0.26
N ASN A 34 17.17 5.18 0.94
CA ASN A 34 17.58 4.67 2.23
C ASN A 34 16.38 4.86 3.15
N SER A 35 15.63 3.78 3.39
CA SER A 35 14.85 3.64 4.61
C SER A 35 15.79 4.06 5.74
N PRO A 36 15.38 4.98 6.64
CA PRO A 36 16.28 5.49 7.66
C PRO A 36 16.95 4.30 8.33
N ASP A 37 18.28 4.38 8.47
CA ASP A 37 19.07 3.38 9.20
C ASP A 37 18.27 2.99 10.46
N LYS A 38 18.22 1.70 10.83
CA LYS A 38 17.59 1.28 12.08
C LYS A 38 18.13 2.10 13.27
N ASN A 39 19.35 2.63 13.15
CA ASN A 39 19.93 3.57 14.09
C ASN A 39 19.36 5.01 14.02
N ALA A 40 18.90 5.48 12.87
CA ALA A 40 18.25 6.79 12.67
C ALA A 40 16.81 6.83 13.24
N ILE A 41 16.07 5.70 13.19
CA ILE A 41 14.79 5.54 13.89
C ILE A 41 14.99 5.62 15.42
N ASN A 42 16.16 5.17 15.90
CA ASN A 42 16.54 5.17 17.31
C ASN A 42 17.39 6.40 17.72
N SER A 43 17.61 7.37 16.82
CA SER A 43 18.44 8.53 17.11
C SER A 43 17.67 9.51 18.01
N PRO A 44 18.27 10.02 19.11
CA PRO A 44 17.60 10.98 19.98
C PRO A 44 17.24 12.25 19.20
N ASP A 45 15.97 12.64 19.25
CA ASP A 45 15.48 13.84 18.60
C ASP A 45 15.91 15.09 19.38
N ASN A 46 16.54 16.05 18.70
CA ASN A 46 16.92 17.36 19.25
C ASN A 46 15.79 18.40 19.16
N HIS A 47 14.66 18.05 18.54
CA HIS A 47 13.44 18.84 18.59
C HIS A 47 12.67 18.41 19.85
N GLY A 48 12.69 19.25 20.89
CA GLY A 48 12.17 18.94 22.23
C GLY A 48 10.84 18.17 22.27
N LYS A 49 10.66 17.36 23.31
CA LYS A 49 9.56 16.41 23.48
C LYS A 49 8.19 17.06 23.32
N LYS A 50 7.37 16.47 22.45
CA LYS A 50 5.99 16.90 22.16
C LYS A 50 5.00 15.85 22.60
N TYR A 51 3.74 16.25 22.73
CA TYR A 51 2.63 15.39 23.10
C TYR A 51 1.43 15.63 22.20
N VAL A 52 0.70 14.56 21.86
CA VAL A 52 -0.54 14.61 21.10
C VAL A 52 -1.72 14.73 22.04
N VAL A 53 -2.63 15.65 21.72
CA VAL A 53 -3.94 15.79 22.37
C VAL A 53 -5.02 15.54 21.35
N ASP A 54 -5.90 14.58 21.61
CA ASP A 54 -7.09 14.31 20.78
C ASP A 54 -8.29 15.15 21.25
N LYS A 55 -9.29 15.30 20.36
CA LYS A 55 -10.60 15.91 20.68
C LYS A 55 -10.50 17.33 21.26
N VAL A 56 -9.57 18.09 20.73
CA VAL A 56 -9.23 19.42 21.23
C VAL A 56 -10.34 20.44 20.94
N GLY A 57 -11.13 20.80 21.94
CA GLY A 57 -11.95 22.01 21.95
C GLY A 57 -11.18 23.24 22.43
N GLU A 58 -11.73 24.44 22.21
CA GLU A 58 -11.08 25.69 22.65
C GLU A 58 -10.84 25.74 24.17
N LYS A 59 -11.78 25.20 24.96
CA LYS A 59 -11.66 25.09 26.43
C LYS A 59 -10.56 24.13 26.86
N ASP A 60 -10.28 23.10 26.08
CA ASP A 60 -9.23 22.13 26.38
C ASP A 60 -7.85 22.77 26.19
N LEU A 61 -7.69 23.60 25.16
CA LEU A 61 -6.45 24.34 24.91
C LEU A 61 -6.15 25.40 25.96
N GLU A 62 -7.18 26.08 26.46
CA GLU A 62 -7.02 27.04 27.55
C GLU A 62 -6.58 26.33 28.83
N SER A 63 -7.24 25.22 29.20
CA SER A 63 -6.84 24.41 30.35
C SER A 63 -5.40 23.86 30.23
N LEU A 64 -4.97 23.49 29.03
CA LEU A 64 -3.59 23.05 28.78
C LEU A 64 -2.58 24.19 29.01
N ARG A 65 -2.87 25.40 28.54
CA ARG A 65 -2.02 26.57 28.79
C ARG A 65 -1.92 26.91 30.28
N GLU A 66 -3.03 26.88 31.01
CA GLU A 66 -3.06 27.11 32.45
C GLU A 66 -2.20 26.10 33.23
N LYS A 67 -2.10 24.86 32.72
CA LYS A 67 -1.28 23.80 33.31
C LYS A 67 0.18 23.83 32.85
N GLY A 68 0.58 24.83 32.07
CA GLY A 68 1.97 25.04 31.65
C GLY A 68 2.36 24.36 30.34
N CYS A 69 1.40 23.93 29.52
CA CYS A 69 1.68 23.45 28.16
C CYS A 69 1.70 24.60 27.15
N GLU A 70 2.66 24.58 26.23
CA GLU A 70 2.69 25.38 25.01
C GLU A 70 1.99 24.64 23.87
N ILE A 71 1.13 25.33 23.12
CA ILE A 71 0.47 24.76 21.94
C ILE A 71 1.36 24.97 20.71
N ILE A 72 1.98 23.91 20.20
CA ILE A 72 2.92 23.96 19.08
C ILE A 72 2.18 23.98 17.73
N LYS A 73 1.17 23.13 17.59
CA LYS A 73 0.34 23.04 16.38
C LYS A 73 -1.07 22.64 16.77
N GLN A 74 -2.06 23.27 16.14
CA GLN A 74 -3.47 22.93 16.34
C GLN A 74 -4.12 22.63 15.00
N HIS A 75 -4.82 21.51 14.95
CA HIS A 75 -5.81 21.16 13.94
C HIS A 75 -7.18 21.07 14.61
N LYS A 76 -8.26 21.00 13.82
CA LYS A 76 -9.65 20.99 14.31
C LYS A 76 -9.99 19.88 15.30
N LYS A 77 -9.20 18.81 15.35
CA LYS A 77 -9.45 17.62 16.17
C LYS A 77 -8.23 17.13 16.97
N VAL A 78 -7.06 17.70 16.71
CA VAL A 78 -5.80 17.24 17.30
C VAL A 78 -4.88 18.43 17.49
N ALA A 79 -4.13 18.45 18.58
CA ALA A 79 -3.06 19.42 18.79
C ALA A 79 -1.78 18.70 19.19
N SER A 80 -0.64 19.27 18.81
CA SER A 80 0.66 18.94 19.39
C SER A 80 1.03 20.01 20.40
N VAL A 81 1.40 19.59 21.61
CA VAL A 81 1.75 20.48 22.72
C VAL A 81 3.14 20.14 23.27
N SER A 82 3.80 21.11 23.88
CA SER A 82 5.03 20.93 24.64
C SER A 82 4.74 21.23 26.10
N CYS A 83 5.03 20.30 27.02
CA CYS A 83 4.86 20.47 28.46
C CYS A 83 6.00 19.75 29.19
N SER A 84 6.16 19.98 30.49
CA SER A 84 7.04 19.12 31.30
C SER A 84 6.50 17.68 31.37
N ASP A 85 7.40 16.71 31.60
CA ASP A 85 7.05 15.29 31.72
C ASP A 85 6.02 15.04 32.84
N ASP A 86 6.13 15.76 33.96
CA ASP A 86 5.18 15.66 35.09
C ASP A 86 3.78 16.11 34.69
N VAL A 87 3.67 17.23 33.95
CA VAL A 87 2.38 17.75 33.47
C VAL A 87 1.79 16.80 32.45
N ALA A 88 2.59 16.30 31.51
CA ALA A 88 2.14 15.35 30.51
C ALA A 88 1.66 14.03 31.14
N ALA A 89 2.37 13.51 32.14
CA ALA A 89 1.97 12.31 32.87
C ALA A 89 0.68 12.54 33.67
N ALA A 90 0.55 13.67 34.37
CA ALA A 90 -0.66 14.02 35.13
C ALA A 90 -1.89 14.17 34.22
N LEU A 91 -1.69 14.58 32.97
CA LEU A 91 -2.72 14.74 31.96
C LEU A 91 -2.91 13.49 31.07
N ASN A 92 -2.13 12.43 31.31
CA ASN A 92 -2.11 11.22 30.49
C ASN A 92 -1.91 11.51 28.99
N LEU A 93 -1.11 12.52 28.67
CA LEU A 93 -0.78 12.85 27.29
C LEU A 93 0.13 11.78 26.69
N LYS A 94 -0.07 11.49 25.41
CA LYS A 94 0.78 10.57 24.65
C LYS A 94 1.87 11.35 23.96
N GLU A 95 3.09 10.84 24.01
CA GLU A 95 4.21 11.44 23.29
C GLU A 95 3.91 11.49 21.79
N ASP A 96 4.16 12.64 21.19
CA ASP A 96 4.07 12.87 19.75
C ASP A 96 5.35 12.36 19.09
N ILE A 97 5.36 11.05 18.88
CA ILE A 97 6.50 10.33 18.32
C ILE A 97 6.71 10.70 16.85
N LYS A 98 7.98 10.77 16.45
CA LYS A 98 8.34 11.00 15.06
C LYS A 98 7.97 9.77 14.22
N VAL A 99 7.33 10.02 13.08
CA VAL A 99 7.07 9.02 12.05
C VAL A 99 8.03 9.21 10.90
N TYR A 100 8.40 8.11 10.25
CA TYR A 100 9.35 8.09 9.13
C TYR A 100 8.68 7.43 7.93
N ALA A 101 9.03 7.87 6.72
CA ALA A 101 8.75 7.10 5.52
C ALA A 101 9.61 5.84 5.57
N VAL A 102 8.97 4.68 5.62
CA VAL A 102 9.62 3.37 5.70
C VAL A 102 9.06 2.50 4.59
N ASP A 103 9.90 2.13 3.64
CA ASP A 103 9.54 1.15 2.60
C ASP A 103 9.95 -0.24 3.10
N ILE A 104 11.25 -0.40 3.31
CA ILE A 104 11.90 -1.58 3.85
C ILE A 104 11.73 -1.58 5.39
N ILE A 105 11.34 -2.73 5.98
CA ILE A 105 11.06 -3.02 7.42
C ILE A 105 9.66 -2.68 7.96
N ALA A 106 8.73 -2.24 7.12
CA ALA A 106 7.34 -1.95 7.53
C ALA A 106 6.61 -3.17 8.12
N ASP A 107 7.02 -4.38 7.75
CA ASP A 107 6.47 -5.66 8.21
C ASP A 107 6.32 -5.75 9.73
N ALA A 108 7.34 -5.36 10.48
CA ALA A 108 7.30 -5.42 11.94
C ALA A 108 6.31 -4.39 12.52
N GLN A 109 6.18 -3.22 11.88
CA GLN A 109 5.25 -2.18 12.33
C GLN A 109 3.79 -2.58 12.11
N ILE A 110 3.50 -3.31 11.02
CA ILE A 110 2.16 -3.81 10.71
C ILE A 110 1.88 -5.20 11.32
N GLY A 111 2.85 -5.80 12.02
CA GLY A 111 2.72 -7.09 12.69
C GLY A 111 2.78 -8.32 11.77
N ALA A 112 3.37 -8.19 10.58
CA ALA A 112 3.56 -9.30 9.66
C ALA A 112 4.50 -10.38 10.24
N ASP A 113 5.51 -9.99 11.03
CA ASP A 113 6.38 -10.91 11.77
C ASP A 113 5.59 -11.86 12.70
N SER A 114 4.61 -11.30 13.43
CA SER A 114 3.71 -12.02 14.31
C SER A 114 2.76 -12.93 13.54
N ALA A 115 2.33 -12.50 12.35
CA ALA A 115 1.53 -13.32 11.44
C ALA A 115 2.33 -14.50 10.90
N TRP A 116 3.58 -14.29 10.44
CA TRP A 116 4.47 -15.35 9.99
C TRP A 116 4.77 -16.36 11.10
N ALA A 117 5.05 -15.88 12.32
CA ALA A 117 5.26 -16.74 13.50
C ALA A 117 4.02 -17.58 13.83
N SER A 118 2.83 -17.12 13.44
CA SER A 118 1.56 -17.84 13.57
C SER A 118 1.24 -18.72 12.36
N GLY A 119 2.14 -18.82 11.37
CA GLY A 119 1.99 -19.63 10.16
C GLY A 119 1.21 -18.95 9.03
N TYR A 120 0.98 -17.64 9.10
CA TYR A 120 0.28 -16.88 8.06
C TYR A 120 1.29 -16.10 7.20
N ALA A 121 1.84 -16.77 6.19
CA ALA A 121 2.80 -16.17 5.24
C ALA A 121 2.26 -16.10 3.79
N GLY A 122 1.00 -16.49 3.56
CA GLY A 122 0.37 -16.38 2.23
C GLY A 122 0.41 -17.66 1.38
N THR A 123 0.79 -18.81 1.95
CA THR A 123 0.77 -20.10 1.25
C THR A 123 -0.56 -20.36 0.55
N ASP A 124 -0.49 -20.81 -0.70
CA ASP A 124 -1.63 -21.09 -1.59
C ASP A 124 -2.54 -19.87 -1.84
N ARG A 125 -2.00 -18.66 -1.75
CA ARG A 125 -2.70 -17.41 -2.11
C ARG A 125 -2.09 -16.76 -3.33
N LYS A 126 -2.94 -16.08 -4.09
CA LYS A 126 -2.54 -15.31 -5.27
C LYS A 126 -3.00 -13.87 -5.16
N VAL A 127 -2.12 -12.93 -5.46
CA VAL A 127 -2.41 -11.49 -5.52
C VAL A 127 -2.15 -10.99 -6.94
N ALA A 128 -3.18 -10.47 -7.59
CA ALA A 128 -3.05 -9.77 -8.86
C ALA A 128 -2.66 -8.32 -8.62
N VAL A 129 -1.55 -7.90 -9.22
CA VAL A 129 -1.04 -6.53 -9.18
C VAL A 129 -1.35 -5.89 -10.53
N LEU A 130 -2.31 -4.96 -10.54
CA LEU A 130 -2.67 -4.17 -11.70
C LEU A 130 -1.83 -2.88 -11.66
N ASP A 131 -0.73 -2.86 -12.41
CA ASP A 131 0.28 -1.80 -12.31
C ASP A 131 1.14 -1.69 -13.60
N THR A 132 2.39 -1.26 -13.51
CA THR A 132 3.33 -1.16 -14.64
C THR A 132 3.91 -2.50 -15.10
N GLY A 133 3.50 -3.62 -14.50
CA GLY A 133 4.06 -4.95 -14.73
C GLY A 133 4.90 -5.42 -13.55
N ILE A 134 5.58 -6.56 -13.70
CA ILE A 134 6.55 -7.07 -12.71
C ILE A 134 7.85 -7.51 -13.42
N ASP A 135 9.01 -7.09 -12.92
CA ASP A 135 10.29 -7.73 -13.25
C ASP A 135 10.35 -9.11 -12.59
N TYR A 136 9.77 -10.10 -13.28
CA TYR A 136 9.75 -11.49 -12.83
C TYR A 136 11.12 -12.18 -12.88
N THR A 137 12.18 -11.48 -13.30
CA THR A 137 13.57 -11.97 -13.24
C THR A 137 14.28 -11.51 -11.97
N HIS A 138 13.68 -10.59 -11.20
CA HIS A 138 14.25 -10.10 -9.95
C HIS A 138 14.39 -11.23 -8.92
N PRO A 139 15.55 -11.39 -8.23
CA PRO A 139 15.79 -12.49 -7.29
C PRO A 139 14.81 -12.59 -6.13
N GLU A 140 14.23 -11.46 -5.71
CA GLU A 140 13.19 -11.42 -4.66
C GLU A 140 11.83 -11.96 -5.11
N LEU A 141 11.55 -11.95 -6.43
CA LEU A 141 10.20 -12.15 -6.98
C LEU A 141 10.08 -13.37 -7.88
N SER A 142 11.18 -13.84 -8.47
CA SER A 142 11.19 -14.93 -9.45
C SER A 142 10.54 -16.22 -8.94
N ASP A 143 10.66 -16.53 -7.65
CA ASP A 143 10.00 -17.69 -7.03
C ASP A 143 8.49 -17.51 -6.84
N SER A 144 8.02 -16.26 -6.74
CA SER A 144 6.63 -15.91 -6.44
C SER A 144 5.80 -15.57 -7.68
N PHE A 145 6.44 -15.25 -8.80
CA PHE A 145 5.75 -14.90 -10.04
C PHE A 145 4.95 -16.09 -10.59
N ALA A 146 3.67 -15.85 -10.89
CA ALA A 146 2.75 -16.88 -11.38
C ALA A 146 2.11 -16.53 -12.73
N GLY A 147 2.75 -15.66 -13.52
CA GLY A 147 2.26 -15.22 -14.83
C GLY A 147 1.41 -13.96 -14.76
N GLY A 148 0.65 -13.70 -15.83
CA GLY A 148 -0.18 -12.51 -15.93
C GLY A 148 -0.48 -12.12 -17.38
N TRP A 149 -0.87 -10.87 -17.58
CA TRP A 149 -1.24 -10.33 -18.89
C TRP A 149 -0.84 -8.86 -19.03
N ASN A 150 -0.51 -8.45 -20.25
CA ASN A 150 -0.23 -7.07 -20.60
C ASN A 150 -1.40 -6.52 -21.41
N GLU A 151 -2.27 -5.76 -20.75
CA GLU A 151 -3.46 -5.16 -21.36
C GLU A 151 -3.10 -4.16 -22.46
N ILE A 152 -1.99 -3.44 -22.29
CA ILE A 152 -1.57 -2.39 -23.21
C ILE A 152 -1.14 -2.99 -24.55
N ALA A 153 -0.37 -4.07 -24.50
CA ALA A 153 0.19 -4.73 -25.68
C ALA A 153 -0.57 -6.00 -26.08
N ASN A 154 -1.63 -6.35 -25.34
CA ASN A 154 -2.49 -7.52 -25.50
C ASN A 154 -1.71 -8.84 -25.71
N ASN A 155 -0.87 -9.19 -24.73
CA ASN A 155 -0.07 -10.42 -24.75
C ASN A 155 0.30 -10.90 -23.34
N ASP A 156 0.94 -12.07 -23.26
CA ASP A 156 1.34 -12.75 -22.02
C ASP A 156 2.65 -12.25 -21.40
N ASN A 157 3.18 -11.10 -21.85
CA ASN A 157 4.40 -10.51 -21.31
C ASN A 157 4.15 -9.21 -20.52
N PRO A 158 3.83 -9.32 -19.21
CA PRO A 158 3.62 -8.18 -18.32
C PRO A 158 4.92 -7.69 -17.65
N PHE A 159 6.03 -7.71 -18.38
CA PHE A 159 7.33 -7.26 -17.83
C PHE A 159 7.27 -5.77 -17.46
N ASP A 160 7.89 -5.41 -16.34
CA ASP A 160 7.93 -4.04 -15.84
C ASP A 160 9.04 -3.23 -16.52
N ASP A 161 8.67 -2.13 -17.15
CA ASP A 161 9.57 -1.16 -17.77
C ASP A 161 9.52 0.22 -17.09
N ASN A 162 8.95 0.30 -15.88
CA ASN A 162 8.89 1.49 -15.05
C ASN A 162 9.55 1.27 -13.66
N GLY A 163 9.21 0.17 -13.00
CA GLY A 163 9.69 -0.20 -11.66
C GLY A 163 8.65 -0.11 -10.55
N HIS A 164 7.57 0.65 -10.73
CA HIS A 164 6.53 0.82 -9.70
C HIS A 164 5.82 -0.50 -9.36
N GLY A 165 5.36 -1.25 -10.36
CA GLY A 165 4.71 -2.54 -10.15
C GLY A 165 5.62 -3.60 -9.53
N THR A 166 6.91 -3.62 -9.90
CA THR A 166 7.93 -4.47 -9.25
C THR A 166 8.09 -4.11 -7.77
N HIS A 167 8.11 -2.83 -7.43
CA HIS A 167 8.18 -2.37 -6.03
C HIS A 167 6.93 -2.78 -5.23
N VAL A 168 5.73 -2.59 -5.80
CA VAL A 168 4.46 -3.04 -5.20
C VAL A 168 4.47 -4.55 -4.98
N ALA A 169 4.88 -5.34 -5.97
CA ALA A 169 5.00 -6.79 -5.85
C ALA A 169 6.01 -7.19 -4.76
N GLY A 170 7.11 -6.45 -4.63
CA GLY A 170 8.12 -6.63 -3.58
C GLY A 170 7.51 -6.55 -2.17
N ILE A 171 6.72 -5.50 -1.90
CA ILE A 171 6.03 -5.32 -0.62
C ILE A 171 5.12 -6.53 -0.30
N ILE A 172 4.56 -7.18 -1.32
CA ILE A 172 3.65 -8.32 -1.16
C ILE A 172 4.44 -9.61 -0.94
N THR A 173 5.30 -10.01 -1.88
CA THR A 173 5.82 -11.40 -1.98
C THR A 173 7.33 -11.54 -1.97
N ALA A 174 8.12 -10.47 -1.75
CA ALA A 174 9.57 -10.61 -1.75
C ALA A 174 10.04 -11.73 -0.81
N ASN A 175 10.84 -12.67 -1.32
CA ASN A 175 11.22 -13.88 -0.60
C ASN A 175 12.24 -13.60 0.54
N GLY A 176 12.85 -12.41 0.56
CA GLY A 176 13.77 -11.94 1.59
C GLY A 176 15.21 -12.37 1.34
N VAL A 177 15.66 -12.43 0.07
CA VAL A 177 17.08 -12.61 -0.28
C VAL A 177 17.92 -11.51 0.38
N ASP A 178 17.46 -10.26 0.32
CA ASP A 178 17.77 -9.23 1.29
C ASP A 178 16.81 -9.35 2.48
N SER A 179 17.36 -9.74 3.62
CA SER A 179 16.64 -9.89 4.89
C SER A 179 15.83 -8.66 5.34
N ARG A 180 16.10 -7.48 4.78
CA ARG A 180 15.38 -6.24 5.09
C ARG A 180 14.11 -6.09 4.24
N ALA A 181 14.09 -6.68 3.04
CA ALA A 181 13.10 -6.46 2.00
C ALA A 181 12.14 -7.66 1.84
N LYS A 182 11.86 -8.40 2.91
CA LYS A 182 10.90 -9.51 2.88
C LYS A 182 9.49 -8.95 2.69
N GLY A 183 8.68 -9.59 1.85
CA GLY A 183 7.30 -9.18 1.63
C GLY A 183 6.38 -9.61 2.77
N VAL A 184 5.21 -8.97 2.88
CA VAL A 184 4.20 -9.24 3.91
C VAL A 184 3.63 -10.66 3.82
N ALA A 185 3.50 -11.19 2.61
CA ALA A 185 3.00 -12.52 2.29
C ALA A 185 4.04 -13.27 1.41
N PRO A 186 5.22 -13.60 1.95
CA PRO A 186 6.36 -14.09 1.18
C PRO A 186 6.12 -15.48 0.53
N ASP A 187 5.13 -16.24 1.03
CA ASP A 187 4.76 -17.55 0.48
C ASP A 187 3.57 -17.49 -0.49
N ALA A 188 3.01 -16.29 -0.73
CA ALA A 188 1.99 -16.08 -1.76
C ALA A 188 2.62 -16.04 -3.15
N LYS A 189 1.76 -16.06 -4.17
CA LYS A 189 2.13 -15.82 -5.57
C LYS A 189 1.61 -14.47 -6.03
N VAL A 190 2.36 -13.82 -6.92
CA VAL A 190 1.93 -12.59 -7.60
C VAL A 190 1.65 -12.83 -9.07
N LEU A 191 0.55 -12.24 -9.53
CA LEU A 191 0.14 -12.19 -10.93
C LEU A 191 0.32 -10.75 -11.42
N ALA A 192 0.97 -10.57 -12.56
CA ALA A 192 1.21 -9.24 -13.11
C ALA A 192 0.18 -8.87 -14.18
N PHE A 193 -0.62 -7.85 -13.94
CA PHE A 193 -1.49 -7.25 -14.95
C PHE A 193 -0.95 -5.87 -15.30
N LYS A 194 -0.27 -5.76 -16.45
CA LYS A 194 0.32 -4.49 -16.89
C LYS A 194 -0.77 -3.64 -17.52
N VAL A 195 -1.22 -2.63 -16.77
CA VAL A 195 -2.25 -1.65 -17.14
C VAL A 195 -1.68 -0.23 -17.22
N LEU A 196 -0.43 -0.03 -16.77
CA LEU A 196 0.31 1.23 -16.87
C LEU A 196 1.56 1.06 -17.76
N ASP A 197 1.83 2.04 -18.60
CA ASP A 197 3.00 2.08 -19.49
C ASP A 197 4.30 2.44 -18.73
N SER A 198 5.41 2.55 -19.46
CA SER A 198 6.72 2.88 -18.90
C SER A 198 6.79 4.24 -18.21
N THR A 199 5.81 5.13 -18.44
CA THR A 199 5.69 6.42 -17.76
C THR A 199 4.80 6.36 -16.50
N GLY A 200 4.25 5.18 -16.18
CA GLY A 200 3.32 4.99 -15.08
C GLY A 200 1.91 5.48 -15.38
N SER A 201 1.54 5.62 -16.67
CA SER A 201 0.23 6.10 -17.10
C SER A 201 -0.54 5.00 -17.84
N GLY A 202 -1.87 5.03 -17.76
CA GLY A 202 -2.71 4.04 -18.44
C GLY A 202 -4.16 4.51 -18.55
N TYR A 203 -4.99 3.70 -19.19
CA TYR A 203 -6.41 3.99 -19.38
C TYR A 203 -7.29 3.20 -18.43
N PHE A 204 -8.40 3.80 -18.00
CA PHE A 204 -9.41 3.11 -17.19
C PHE A 204 -9.96 1.85 -17.87
N SER A 205 -10.02 1.82 -19.21
CA SER A 205 -10.42 0.63 -19.97
C SER A 205 -9.53 -0.56 -19.66
N ASP A 206 -8.22 -0.34 -19.58
CA ASP A 206 -7.22 -1.40 -19.42
C ASP A 206 -7.25 -1.92 -17.98
N VAL A 207 -7.44 -1.02 -17.00
CA VAL A 207 -7.68 -1.40 -15.60
C VAL A 207 -8.94 -2.25 -15.47
N ILE A 208 -10.04 -1.84 -16.09
CA ILE A 208 -11.32 -2.57 -16.01
C ILE A 208 -11.22 -3.92 -16.73
N ALA A 209 -10.56 -3.98 -17.88
CA ALA A 209 -10.30 -5.23 -18.62
C ALA A 209 -9.51 -6.21 -17.74
N ALA A 210 -8.38 -5.77 -17.17
CA ALA A 210 -7.59 -6.59 -16.25
C ALA A 210 -8.40 -7.11 -15.06
N MET A 211 -9.34 -6.33 -14.50
CA MET A 211 -10.18 -6.80 -13.41
C MET A 211 -11.11 -7.96 -13.81
N TYR A 212 -11.60 -7.97 -15.04
CA TYR A 212 -12.35 -9.12 -15.57
C TYR A 212 -11.40 -10.28 -15.86
N ASP A 213 -10.28 -10.03 -16.52
CA ASP A 213 -9.33 -11.08 -16.92
C ASP A 213 -8.69 -11.79 -15.71
N VAL A 214 -8.45 -11.08 -14.59
CA VAL A 214 -8.02 -11.70 -13.32
C VAL A 214 -9.00 -12.79 -12.87
N VAL A 215 -10.29 -12.61 -13.14
CA VAL A 215 -11.37 -13.44 -12.64
C VAL A 215 -11.77 -14.50 -13.65
N ASP A 216 -11.86 -14.12 -14.92
CA ASP A 216 -12.46 -14.90 -16.01
C ASP A 216 -11.42 -15.48 -16.98
N GLY A 217 -10.12 -15.23 -16.76
CA GLY A 217 -9.09 -15.63 -17.72
C GLY A 217 -9.16 -14.83 -19.02
N GLN A 218 -8.41 -15.28 -20.02
CA GLN A 218 -8.32 -14.61 -21.33
C GLN A 218 -9.45 -15.04 -22.27
N ASP A 219 -10.15 -16.14 -21.96
CA ASP A 219 -11.34 -16.55 -22.71
C ASP A 219 -12.61 -15.77 -22.33
N GLY A 220 -12.55 -15.01 -21.23
CA GLY A 220 -13.64 -14.18 -20.72
C GLY A 220 -14.79 -14.99 -20.11
N VAL A 221 -14.52 -16.21 -19.64
CA VAL A 221 -15.52 -17.12 -19.07
C VAL A 221 -15.08 -17.61 -17.70
N TYR A 222 -15.69 -17.07 -16.65
CA TYR A 222 -15.51 -17.56 -15.28
C TYR A 222 -15.73 -19.08 -15.15
N GLY A 223 -14.83 -19.74 -14.43
CA GLY A 223 -14.90 -21.14 -14.05
C GLY A 223 -14.23 -22.10 -15.04
N THR A 224 -13.41 -21.57 -15.95
CA THR A 224 -12.62 -22.33 -16.91
C THR A 224 -11.20 -22.57 -16.37
N ASN A 225 -10.36 -23.24 -17.17
CA ASN A 225 -9.03 -23.65 -16.73
C ASN A 225 -7.99 -22.54 -16.81
N ASP A 226 -8.27 -21.44 -17.52
CA ASP A 226 -7.39 -20.28 -17.65
C ASP A 226 -7.67 -19.17 -16.63
N ASP A 227 -8.70 -19.32 -15.78
CA ASP A 227 -8.91 -18.47 -14.62
C ASP A 227 -7.62 -18.37 -13.77
N TYR A 228 -7.18 -17.15 -13.49
CA TYR A 228 -5.98 -16.95 -12.68
C TYR A 228 -6.17 -17.35 -11.21
N ASN A 229 -7.42 -17.45 -10.74
CA ASN A 229 -7.79 -17.82 -9.38
C ASN A 229 -7.14 -16.91 -8.32
N ALA A 230 -7.12 -15.59 -8.57
CA ALA A 230 -6.62 -14.62 -7.59
C ALA A 230 -7.51 -14.57 -6.34
N ASP A 231 -6.92 -14.37 -5.16
CA ASP A 231 -7.69 -14.06 -3.95
C ASP A 231 -7.85 -12.53 -3.77
N VAL A 232 -6.91 -11.74 -4.30
CA VAL A 232 -6.89 -10.27 -4.17
C VAL A 232 -6.44 -9.61 -5.47
N ILE A 233 -7.05 -8.46 -5.79
CA ILE A 233 -6.60 -7.46 -6.76
C ILE A 233 -6.04 -6.27 -5.97
N SER A 234 -4.82 -5.86 -6.30
CA SER A 234 -4.11 -4.70 -5.77
C SER A 234 -3.93 -3.65 -6.85
N MET A 235 -4.33 -2.41 -6.58
CA MET A 235 -4.23 -1.28 -7.50
C MET A 235 -3.57 -0.09 -6.80
N SER A 236 -2.28 0.13 -7.00
CA SER A 236 -1.56 1.28 -6.45
C SER A 236 -1.55 2.46 -7.44
N LEU A 237 -2.72 2.81 -7.95
CA LEU A 237 -2.91 3.79 -9.03
C LEU A 237 -4.10 4.71 -8.76
N GLY A 238 -4.17 5.82 -9.47
CA GLY A 238 -5.25 6.79 -9.29
C GLY A 238 -5.25 7.88 -10.36
N THR A 239 -6.22 8.79 -10.28
CA THR A 239 -6.36 9.90 -11.22
C THR A 239 -6.51 11.24 -10.49
N SER A 240 -5.99 12.31 -11.10
CA SER A 240 -6.06 13.69 -10.62
C SER A 240 -7.16 14.52 -11.30
N ALA A 241 -7.93 13.92 -12.21
CA ALA A 241 -8.98 14.62 -12.95
C ALA A 241 -9.88 15.40 -11.97
N PRO A 242 -10.01 16.73 -12.12
CA PRO A 242 -10.70 17.54 -11.13
C PRO A 242 -12.16 17.09 -11.08
N TYR A 243 -12.58 16.71 -9.88
CA TYR A 243 -13.97 16.50 -9.47
C TYR A 243 -14.79 17.77 -9.75
N LEU A 244 -15.16 18.00 -11.01
CA LEU A 244 -16.12 19.04 -11.42
C LEU A 244 -17.56 18.56 -11.31
N TYR A 245 -17.80 17.47 -10.58
CA TYR A 245 -19.15 16.98 -10.30
C TYR A 245 -19.65 17.56 -9.00
N THR A 246 -20.61 18.47 -9.14
CA THR A 246 -21.42 18.99 -8.06
C THR A 246 -22.17 17.85 -7.36
N GLY A 247 -21.58 17.25 -6.33
CA GLY A 247 -22.30 16.50 -5.29
C GLY A 247 -22.43 14.97 -5.41
N SER A 248 -21.55 14.26 -6.14
CA SER A 248 -21.57 12.78 -6.22
C SER A 248 -20.23 12.17 -5.81
N ASN A 249 -20.24 10.97 -5.22
CA ASN A 249 -19.04 10.18 -4.92
C ASN A 249 -18.50 9.48 -6.19
N CYS A 250 -17.29 8.90 -6.10
CA CYS A 250 -16.60 8.22 -7.22
C CYS A 250 -17.47 7.15 -7.88
N ASP A 251 -18.27 6.43 -7.08
CA ASP A 251 -19.14 5.35 -7.53
C ASP A 251 -20.13 5.79 -8.62
N TYR A 252 -20.55 7.05 -8.59
CA TYR A 252 -21.50 7.58 -9.56
C TYR A 252 -20.84 8.02 -10.88
N ALA A 253 -19.56 8.36 -10.84
CA ALA A 253 -18.83 8.87 -11.99
C ALA A 253 -18.34 7.74 -12.91
N TYR A 254 -18.04 6.57 -12.35
CA TYR A 254 -17.50 5.41 -13.08
C TYR A 254 -18.25 4.12 -12.69
N PRO A 255 -19.52 3.97 -13.10
CA PRO A 255 -20.31 2.78 -12.78
C PRO A 255 -19.70 1.48 -13.33
N GLU A 256 -18.90 1.55 -14.41
CA GLU A 256 -18.18 0.42 -14.98
C GLU A 256 -17.14 -0.14 -13.99
N MET A 257 -16.40 0.75 -13.31
CA MET A 257 -15.45 0.37 -12.27
C MET A 257 -16.17 -0.25 -11.07
N VAL A 258 -17.27 0.35 -10.62
CA VAL A 258 -18.10 -0.21 -9.54
C VAL A 258 -18.61 -1.61 -9.91
N THR A 259 -19.02 -1.79 -11.16
CA THR A 259 -19.49 -3.07 -11.68
C THR A 259 -18.38 -4.11 -11.70
N ALA A 260 -17.18 -3.75 -12.15
CA ALA A 260 -16.02 -4.65 -12.14
C ALA A 260 -15.59 -5.03 -10.71
N VAL A 261 -15.57 -4.06 -9.77
CA VAL A 261 -15.31 -4.32 -8.35
C VAL A 261 -16.35 -5.28 -7.77
N ALA A 262 -17.64 -5.03 -8.02
CA ALA A 262 -18.71 -5.90 -7.57
C ALA A 262 -18.62 -7.31 -8.18
N TYR A 263 -18.22 -7.40 -9.46
CA TYR A 263 -18.02 -8.64 -10.18
C TYR A 263 -16.93 -9.50 -9.53
N ALA A 264 -15.74 -8.93 -9.30
CA ALA A 264 -14.62 -9.57 -8.62
C ALA A 264 -15.01 -10.03 -7.20
N ASN A 265 -15.60 -9.12 -6.41
CA ASN A 265 -16.04 -9.42 -5.04
C ASN A 265 -17.06 -10.56 -4.98
N SER A 266 -18.02 -10.59 -5.92
CA SER A 266 -19.05 -11.64 -5.98
C SER A 266 -18.48 -13.04 -6.27
N ARG A 267 -17.25 -13.11 -6.79
CA ARG A 267 -16.49 -14.34 -7.07
C ARG A 267 -15.39 -14.61 -6.04
N GLY A 268 -15.38 -13.83 -4.96
CA GLY A 268 -14.49 -14.04 -3.82
C GLY A 268 -13.10 -13.43 -3.99
N VAL A 269 -12.90 -12.54 -4.98
CA VAL A 269 -11.67 -11.77 -5.16
C VAL A 269 -11.85 -10.41 -4.50
N ALA A 270 -11.03 -10.11 -3.50
CA ALA A 270 -11.08 -8.80 -2.85
C ALA A 270 -10.34 -7.75 -3.68
N VAL A 271 -10.86 -6.53 -3.74
CA VAL A 271 -10.22 -5.42 -4.44
C VAL A 271 -9.70 -4.40 -3.42
N VAL A 272 -8.42 -4.06 -3.52
CA VAL A 272 -7.72 -3.07 -2.68
C VAL A 272 -7.08 -2.03 -3.58
N ALA A 273 -7.37 -0.75 -3.32
CA ALA A 273 -6.91 0.40 -4.09
C ALA A 273 -6.73 1.62 -3.18
#